data_AF-A0AA38PE95-F1
#
_entry.id   AF-A0AA38PE95-F1
#
_cell.length_a   1.000
_cell.length_b   1.000
_cell.length_c   1.000
_cell.angle_alpha   90.00
_cell.angle_beta   90.00
_cell.angle_gamma   90.00
#
_symmetry.space_group_name_H-M   'P 1'
#
loop_
_entity.id
_entity.type
_entity.pdbx_description
1 polymer ?
#
loop_
_entity_poly.entity_id
_entity_poly.type
_entity_poly.pdbx_seq_one_letter_code
_entity_poly.pdbx_strand_id
1 'polypeptide(L)'
;IRAIAIVITAICRGDITKKLDIAVTGEMLDLKVTINAMVDQLGLIAGEVNRAVLEVATQSRMYLEQLGGSWKELQDNVDEHLLCQMNEVRALSEVMRAIHQGKLDTYFDLEAQGEMLDLKDTVNSLVAQLSKMANEVIQICHKTVYRSMLGKQSATSDFEGDWKMLVDGVNSLANLAATGPRPLNK
;
A
#
# COMPACT_ATOMS: atom_id res chain seq x y z
N ILE A 1 3.11 -34.78 37.26
CA ILE A 1 2.67 -35.13 35.88
C ILE A 1 1.30 -34.54 35.52
N ARG A 2 0.22 -34.76 36.30
CA ARG A 2 -1.12 -34.19 35.98
C ARG A 2 -1.12 -32.67 35.76
N ALA A 3 -0.38 -31.90 36.56
CA ALA A 3 -0.24 -30.45 36.37
C ALA A 3 0.42 -30.08 35.02
N ILE A 4 1.41 -30.85 34.57
CA ILE A 4 2.06 -30.67 33.26
C ILE A 4 1.06 -30.91 32.14
N ALA A 5 0.31 -32.02 32.21
CA ALA A 5 -0.69 -32.33 31.20
C ALA A 5 -1.74 -31.22 31.06
N ILE A 6 -2.16 -30.61 32.18
CA ILE A 6 -3.10 -29.48 32.16
C ILE A 6 -2.50 -28.27 31.45
N VAL A 7 -1.26 -27.89 31.80
CA VAL A 7 -0.57 -26.74 31.19
C VAL A 7 -0.33 -26.96 29.70
N ILE A 8 0.18 -28.13 29.29
CA ILE A 8 0.38 -28.45 27.86
C ILE A 8 -0.96 -28.46 27.11
N THR A 9 -2.02 -29.02 27.70
CA THR A 9 -3.36 -28.99 27.09
C THR A 9 -3.88 -27.56 26.95
N ALA A 10 -3.60 -26.67 27.90
CA ALA A 10 -3.96 -25.26 27.82
C ALA A 10 -3.22 -24.55 26.69
N ILE A 11 -1.91 -24.78 26.57
CA ILE A 11 -1.07 -24.25 25.48
C ILE A 11 -1.57 -24.72 24.11
N CYS A 12 -1.88 -26.01 23.97
CA CYS A 12 -2.45 -26.55 22.72
C CYS A 12 -3.80 -25.92 22.36
N ARG A 13 -4.54 -25.39 23.33
CA ARG A 13 -5.82 -24.67 23.13
C ARG A 13 -5.63 -23.16 22.99
N GLY A 14 -4.39 -22.67 22.96
CA GLY A 14 -4.08 -21.25 22.86
C GLY A 14 -4.18 -20.47 24.18
N ASP A 15 -4.40 -21.13 25.31
CA ASP A 15 -4.33 -20.50 26.64
C ASP A 15 -2.87 -20.48 27.12
N ILE A 16 -2.18 -19.39 26.78
CA ILE A 16 -0.77 -19.16 27.07
C ILE A 16 -0.57 -18.43 28.41
N THR A 17 -1.59 -18.41 29.27
CA THR A 17 -1.52 -17.78 30.60
C THR A 17 -1.23 -18.78 31.71
N LYS A 18 -1.36 -20.08 31.43
CA LYS A 18 -1.25 -21.15 32.42
C LYS A 18 0.19 -21.57 32.66
N LYS A 19 0.65 -21.39 33.89
CA LYS A 19 1.96 -21.85 34.37
C LYS A 19 1.84 -23.02 35.33
N LEU A 20 2.95 -23.77 35.46
CA LEU A 20 3.13 -24.76 36.52
C LEU A 20 3.39 -24.04 37.84
N ASP A 21 2.46 -24.19 38.80
CA ASP A 21 2.57 -23.63 40.15
C ASP A 21 2.55 -24.72 41.24
N ILE A 22 3.24 -25.83 40.96
CA ILE A 22 3.41 -26.92 41.92
C ILE A 22 4.81 -26.84 42.54
N ALA A 23 4.91 -27.18 43.83
CA ALA A 23 6.20 -27.33 44.52
C ALA A 23 6.85 -28.63 44.07
N VAL A 24 8.05 -28.53 43.50
CA VAL A 24 8.82 -29.63 42.92
C VAL A 24 10.31 -29.39 43.16
N THR A 25 11.11 -30.45 43.21
CA THR A 25 12.55 -30.42 43.47
C THR A 25 13.30 -31.29 42.48
N GLY A 26 14.63 -31.11 42.37
CA GLY A 26 15.48 -31.87 41.45
C GLY A 26 15.09 -31.63 39.99
N GLU A 27 15.22 -32.65 39.14
CA GLU A 27 14.92 -32.57 37.70
C GLU A 27 13.49 -32.07 37.41
N MET A 28 12.54 -32.32 38.32
CA MET A 28 11.17 -31.85 38.17
C MET A 28 11.05 -30.33 38.33
N LEU A 29 11.95 -29.70 39.10
CA LEU A 29 12.07 -28.25 39.19
C LEU A 29 12.60 -27.66 37.89
N ASP A 30 13.64 -28.26 37.31
CA ASP A 30 14.21 -27.82 36.02
C ASP A 30 13.17 -27.91 34.90
N LEU A 31 12.39 -28.99 34.88
CA LEU A 31 11.27 -29.14 33.94
C LEU A 31 10.19 -28.07 34.15
N LYS A 32 9.82 -27.76 35.40
CA LYS A 32 8.88 -26.68 35.72
C LYS A 32 9.37 -25.33 35.21
N VAL A 33 10.63 -25.00 35.46
CA VAL A 33 11.25 -23.74 35.02
C VAL A 33 11.24 -23.66 33.50
N THR A 34 11.64 -24.73 32.81
CA THR A 34 11.69 -24.79 31.35
C THR A 34 10.31 -24.60 30.72
N ILE A 35 9.28 -25.30 31.23
CA ILE A 35 7.91 -25.17 30.71
C ILE A 35 7.35 -23.76 30.97
N ASN A 36 7.60 -23.17 32.15
CA ASN A 36 7.14 -21.82 32.43
C ASN A 36 7.82 -20.77 31.54
N ALA A 37 9.11 -20.93 31.26
CA ALA A 37 9.83 -20.06 30.33
C ALA A 37 9.27 -20.18 28.89
N MET A 38 8.91 -21.39 28.45
CA MET A 38 8.25 -21.60 27.16
C MET A 38 6.88 -20.89 27.10
N VAL A 39 6.08 -20.97 28.16
CA VAL A 39 4.79 -20.25 28.26
C VAL A 39 4.99 -18.74 28.18
N ASP A 40 6.01 -18.21 28.87
CA ASP A 40 6.34 -16.78 28.82
C ASP A 40 6.74 -16.32 27.42
N GLN A 41 7.61 -17.05 26.74
CA GLN A 41 8.02 -16.73 25.37
C GLN A 41 6.83 -16.76 24.39
N LEU A 42 5.98 -17.79 24.47
CA LEU A 42 4.78 -17.88 23.64
C LEU A 42 3.82 -16.72 23.90
N GLY A 43 3.64 -16.32 25.16
CA GLY A 43 2.78 -15.20 25.55
C GLY A 43 3.28 -13.86 25.02
N LEU A 44 4.60 -13.63 25.10
CA LEU A 44 5.24 -12.43 24.55
C LEU A 44 5.06 -12.33 23.04
N ILE A 45 5.28 -13.43 22.31
CA ILE A 45 5.13 -13.47 20.85
C ILE A 45 3.69 -13.22 20.44
N ALA A 46 2.73 -13.89 21.08
CA ALA A 46 1.31 -13.71 20.77
C ALA A 46 0.84 -12.26 21.01
N GLY A 47 1.30 -11.64 22.12
CA GLY A 47 1.04 -10.24 22.41
C GLY A 47 1.63 -9.31 21.35
N GLU A 48 2.87 -9.57 20.95
CA GLU A 48 3.60 -8.73 20.01
C GLU A 48 3.08 -8.87 18.57
N VAL A 49 2.67 -10.07 18.15
CA VAL A 49 1.99 -10.27 16.85
C VAL A 49 0.66 -9.52 16.84
N ASN A 50 -0.12 -9.59 17.92
CA ASN A 50 -1.37 -8.82 18.02
C ASN A 50 -1.10 -7.31 17.98
N ARG A 51 -0.06 -6.83 18.67
CA ARG A 51 0.34 -5.42 18.59
C ARG A 51 0.74 -5.05 17.17
N ALA A 52 1.63 -5.83 16.54
CA ALA A 52 2.14 -5.56 15.20
C ALA A 52 1.01 -5.49 14.15
N VAL A 53 0.00 -6.36 14.26
CA VAL A 53 -1.20 -6.34 13.38
C VAL A 53 -2.10 -5.11 13.64
N LEU A 54 -2.18 -4.62 14.88
CA LEU A 54 -2.99 -3.45 15.22
C LEU A 54 -2.26 -2.12 14.94
N GLU A 55 -0.92 -2.12 15.00
CA GLU A 55 -0.06 -0.94 14.88
C GLU A 55 0.66 -0.82 13.53
N VAL A 56 0.21 -1.52 12.49
CA VAL A 56 0.77 -1.47 11.12
C VAL A 56 0.98 -0.03 10.59
N ALA A 57 0.28 0.95 11.15
CA ALA A 57 0.39 2.37 10.78
C ALA A 57 1.51 3.16 11.50
N THR A 58 2.08 2.69 12.61
CA THR A 58 3.02 3.46 13.45
C THR A 58 4.19 2.62 13.93
N GLN A 59 5.29 2.63 13.16
CA GLN A 59 6.60 2.06 13.55
C GLN A 59 6.53 0.63 14.12
N SER A 60 5.99 -0.29 13.32
CA SER A 60 5.83 -1.69 13.69
C SER A 60 7.13 -2.47 13.46
N ARG A 61 8.05 -2.38 14.42
CA ARG A 61 9.07 -3.41 14.62
C ARG A 61 8.70 -4.20 15.86
N MET A 62 8.72 -5.52 15.78
CA MET A 62 8.56 -6.40 16.93
C MET A 62 9.81 -6.30 17.81
N TYR A 63 9.68 -5.84 19.06
CA TYR A 63 10.79 -5.68 20.00
C TYR A 63 10.77 -6.81 21.03
N LEU A 64 11.19 -8.00 20.59
CA LEU A 64 11.41 -9.14 21.48
C LEU A 64 12.91 -9.41 21.62
N GLU A 65 13.51 -8.94 22.72
CA GLU A 65 14.95 -9.04 22.98
C GLU A 65 15.43 -10.47 23.29
N GLN A 66 14.53 -11.41 23.57
CA GLN A 66 14.87 -12.73 24.13
C GLN A 66 14.39 -13.93 23.29
N LEU A 67 14.28 -13.79 21.98
CA LEU A 67 13.95 -14.90 21.08
C LEU A 67 15.18 -15.49 20.40
N GLY A 68 15.19 -16.83 20.28
CA GLY A 68 16.21 -17.59 19.55
C GLY A 68 15.58 -18.74 18.75
N GLY A 69 16.35 -19.32 17.82
CA GLY A 69 15.89 -20.40 16.95
C GLY A 69 14.73 -19.97 16.04
N SER A 70 13.80 -20.89 15.75
CA SER A 70 12.67 -20.65 14.84
C SER A 70 11.75 -19.50 15.27
N TRP A 71 11.75 -19.13 16.55
CA TRP A 71 11.00 -17.96 17.04
C TRP A 71 11.60 -16.65 16.59
N LYS A 72 12.94 -16.57 16.54
CA LYS A 72 13.63 -15.40 16.02
C LYS A 72 13.41 -15.26 14.52
N GLU A 73 13.48 -16.38 13.79
CA GLU A 73 13.18 -16.43 12.36
C GLU A 73 11.75 -15.96 12.05
N LEU A 74 10.76 -16.40 12.83
CA LEU A 74 9.37 -15.94 12.67
C LEU A 74 9.23 -14.44 12.92
N GLN A 75 9.85 -13.92 13.98
CA GLN A 75 9.87 -12.48 14.25
C GLN A 75 10.49 -11.70 13.08
N ASP A 76 11.65 -12.15 12.60
CA ASP A 76 12.37 -11.48 11.52
C ASP A 76 11.55 -11.48 10.22
N ASN A 77 10.89 -12.61 9.89
CA ASN A 77 10.01 -12.70 8.72
C ASN A 77 8.78 -11.77 8.81
N VAL A 78 8.16 -11.67 10.01
CA VAL A 78 7.02 -10.76 10.21
C VAL A 78 7.46 -9.31 10.11
N ASP A 79 8.59 -8.95 10.73
CA ASP A 79 9.18 -7.61 10.65
C ASP A 79 9.52 -7.21 9.20
N GLU A 80 10.12 -8.12 8.43
CA GLU A 80 10.45 -7.89 7.02
C GLU A 80 9.19 -7.67 6.18
N HIS A 81 8.17 -8.52 6.36
CA HIS A 81 6.91 -8.41 5.61
C HIS A 81 6.17 -7.11 5.94
N LEU A 82 6.10 -6.71 7.22
CA LEU A 82 5.50 -5.44 7.63
C LEU A 82 6.25 -4.24 7.05
N LEU A 83 7.58 -4.26 7.09
CA LEU A 83 8.40 -3.18 6.54
C LEU A 83 8.20 -3.06 5.02
N CYS A 84 8.11 -4.18 4.31
CA CYS A 84 7.82 -4.21 2.87
C CYS A 84 6.47 -3.54 2.57
N GLN A 85 5.38 -3.99 3.22
CA GLN A 85 4.05 -3.41 3.02
C GLN A 85 3.98 -1.92 3.35
N MET A 86 4.67 -1.47 4.41
CA MET A 86 4.75 -0.05 4.74
C MET A 86 5.44 0.77 3.64
N ASN A 87 6.48 0.23 3.02
CA ASN A 87 7.19 0.89 1.93
C ASN A 87 6.32 0.95 0.66
N GLU A 88 5.60 -0.11 0.34
CA GLU A 88 4.64 -0.14 -0.78
C GLU A 88 3.55 0.93 -0.63
N VAL A 89 2.92 1.02 0.56
CA VAL A 89 1.88 2.04 0.83
C VAL A 89 2.46 3.46 0.79
N ARG A 90 3.67 3.67 1.31
CA ARG A 90 4.33 4.98 1.25
C ARG A 90 4.64 5.40 -0.18
N ALA A 91 5.20 4.50 -0.99
CA ALA A 91 5.48 4.75 -2.40
C ALA A 91 4.20 5.10 -3.17
N LEU A 92 3.11 4.37 -2.96
CA LEU A 92 1.81 4.70 -3.54
C LEU A 92 1.33 6.10 -3.12
N SER A 93 1.43 6.41 -1.83
CA SER A 93 1.02 7.73 -1.32
C SER A 93 1.84 8.87 -1.93
N GLU A 94 3.13 8.66 -2.20
CA GLU A 94 3.98 9.64 -2.85
C GLU A 94 3.54 9.92 -4.28
N VAL A 95 3.28 8.87 -5.06
CA VAL A 95 2.78 8.99 -6.44
C VAL A 95 1.41 9.67 -6.47
N MET A 96 0.48 9.28 -5.59
CA MET A 96 -0.85 9.91 -5.51
C MET A 96 -0.76 11.39 -5.13
N ARG A 97 0.17 11.77 -4.24
CA ARG A 97 0.42 13.18 -3.90
C ARG A 97 1.01 13.93 -5.09
N ALA A 98 1.90 13.32 -5.87
CA ALA A 98 2.45 13.91 -7.08
C ALA A 98 1.36 14.16 -8.13
N ILE A 99 0.49 13.17 -8.38
CA ILE A 99 -0.69 13.30 -9.26
C ILE A 99 -1.58 14.45 -8.80
N HIS A 100 -1.90 14.52 -7.50
CA HIS A 100 -2.71 15.60 -6.94
C HIS A 100 -2.08 17.00 -7.15
N GLN A 101 -0.74 17.09 -7.10
CA GLN A 101 0.01 18.32 -7.37
C GLN A 101 0.19 18.61 -8.86
N GLY A 102 -0.32 17.76 -9.76
CA GLY A 102 -0.14 17.89 -11.21
C GLY A 102 1.26 17.51 -11.70
N LYS A 103 2.07 16.83 -10.88
CA LYS A 103 3.39 16.28 -11.27
C LYS A 103 3.19 14.90 -11.88
N LEU A 104 3.08 14.86 -13.21
CA LEU A 104 2.73 13.67 -14.00
C LEU A 104 3.96 12.99 -14.61
N ASP A 105 5.09 13.10 -13.92
CA ASP A 105 6.39 12.51 -14.23
C ASP A 105 6.90 11.61 -13.09
N THR A 106 6.11 11.47 -12.02
CA THR A 106 6.42 10.64 -10.85
C THR A 106 5.72 9.30 -10.97
N TYR A 107 6.50 8.21 -10.95
CA TYR A 107 6.01 6.84 -11.12
C TYR A 107 6.23 6.01 -9.86
N PHE A 108 5.45 4.94 -9.72
CA PHE A 108 5.60 3.95 -8.67
C PHE A 108 6.85 3.10 -8.98
N ASP A 109 7.98 3.49 -8.37
CA ASP A 109 9.29 2.89 -8.58
C ASP A 109 9.73 2.02 -7.39
N LEU A 110 8.97 0.96 -7.15
CA LEU A 110 9.28 -0.06 -6.14
C LEU A 110 9.20 -1.44 -6.80
N GLU A 111 10.08 -2.35 -6.41
CA GLU A 111 10.02 -3.74 -6.87
C GLU A 111 8.80 -4.42 -6.22
N ALA A 112 7.89 -4.91 -7.05
CA ALA A 112 6.62 -5.46 -6.60
C ALA A 112 6.33 -6.78 -7.32
N GLN A 113 5.57 -7.65 -6.67
CA GLN A 113 5.13 -8.93 -7.22
C GLN A 113 3.64 -9.16 -6.91
N GLY A 114 3.01 -10.07 -7.67
CA GLY A 114 1.59 -10.40 -7.47
C GLY A 114 0.67 -9.19 -7.58
N GLU A 115 -0.30 -9.08 -6.66
CA GLU A 115 -1.29 -7.99 -6.67
C GLU A 115 -0.68 -6.59 -6.56
N MET A 116 0.47 -6.45 -5.88
CA MET A 116 1.15 -5.16 -5.79
C MET A 116 1.79 -4.76 -7.13
N LEU A 117 2.24 -5.72 -7.94
CA LEU A 117 2.73 -5.43 -9.30
C LEU A 117 1.60 -4.94 -10.19
N ASP A 118 0.43 -5.60 -10.13
CA ASP A 118 -0.76 -5.18 -10.87
C ASP A 118 -1.19 -3.75 -10.48
N LEU A 119 -1.13 -3.44 -9.17
CA LEU A 119 -1.40 -2.08 -8.68
C LEU A 119 -0.37 -1.07 -9.19
N LYS A 120 0.93 -1.40 -9.12
CA LYS A 120 2.01 -0.57 -9.66
C LYS A 120 1.78 -0.25 -11.14
N ASP A 121 1.50 -1.27 -11.95
CA ASP A 121 1.30 -1.11 -13.39
C ASP A 121 0.04 -0.28 -13.70
N THR A 122 -1.03 -0.50 -12.95
CA THR A 122 -2.27 0.29 -13.05
C THR A 122 -2.02 1.77 -12.74
N VAL A 123 -1.32 2.07 -11.63
CA VAL A 123 -1.01 3.44 -11.22
C VAL A 123 -0.05 4.11 -12.21
N ASN A 124 0.96 3.40 -12.69
CA ASN A 124 1.90 3.93 -13.68
C ASN A 124 1.22 4.22 -15.03
N SER A 125 0.30 3.35 -15.47
CA SER A 125 -0.55 3.59 -16.64
C SER A 125 -1.43 4.84 -16.45
N LEU A 126 -2.00 5.02 -15.26
CA LEU A 126 -2.78 6.23 -14.94
C LEU A 126 -1.92 7.50 -15.04
N VAL A 127 -0.71 7.51 -14.46
CA VAL A 127 0.22 8.65 -14.56
C VAL A 127 0.54 8.96 -16.03
N ALA A 128 0.85 7.93 -16.84
CA ALA A 128 1.16 8.10 -18.25
C ALA A 128 -0.03 8.66 -19.05
N GLN A 129 -1.25 8.17 -18.80
CA GLN A 129 -2.46 8.67 -19.46
C GLN A 129 -2.74 10.13 -19.11
N LEU A 130 -2.64 10.49 -17.83
CA LEU A 130 -2.80 11.88 -17.38
C LEU A 130 -1.75 12.79 -18.04
N SER A 131 -0.49 12.35 -18.09
CA SER A 131 0.61 13.11 -18.70
C SER A 131 0.39 13.32 -20.20
N LYS A 132 -0.01 12.27 -20.93
CA LYS A 132 -0.36 12.36 -22.35
C LYS A 132 -1.48 13.36 -22.57
N MET A 133 -2.55 13.28 -21.80
CA MET A 133 -3.68 14.17 -21.95
C MET A 133 -3.34 15.63 -21.62
N ALA A 134 -2.61 15.89 -20.53
CA ALA A 134 -2.17 17.24 -20.18
C ALA A 134 -1.37 17.86 -21.34
N ASN A 135 -0.45 17.09 -21.92
CA ASN A 135 0.31 17.51 -23.09
C ASN A 135 -0.60 17.77 -24.31
N GLU A 136 -1.58 16.91 -24.56
CA GLU A 136 -2.51 17.11 -25.67
C GLU A 136 -3.40 18.34 -25.51
N VAL A 137 -3.92 18.60 -24.31
CA VAL A 137 -4.70 19.80 -24.01
C VAL A 137 -3.84 21.05 -24.18
N ILE A 138 -2.61 21.06 -23.66
CA ILE A 138 -1.67 22.17 -23.86
C ILE A 138 -1.41 22.38 -25.35
N GLN A 139 -1.17 21.30 -26.11
CA GLN A 139 -0.97 21.36 -27.55
C GLN A 139 -2.21 21.88 -28.28
N ILE A 140 -3.42 21.48 -27.89
CA ILE A 140 -4.66 22.01 -28.46
C ILE A 140 -4.75 23.50 -28.16
N CYS A 141 -4.58 23.94 -26.91
CA CYS A 141 -4.61 25.36 -26.55
C CYS A 141 -3.62 26.18 -27.39
N HIS A 142 -2.36 25.72 -27.49
CA HIS A 142 -1.35 26.38 -28.32
C HIS A 142 -1.72 26.37 -29.80
N LYS A 143 -2.15 25.23 -30.34
CA LYS A 143 -2.52 25.10 -31.75
C LYS A 143 -3.78 25.87 -32.07
N THR A 144 -4.74 26.02 -31.16
CA THR A 144 -6.02 26.71 -31.39
C THR A 144 -5.82 28.21 -31.54
N VAL A 145 -4.87 28.78 -30.81
CA VAL A 145 -4.45 30.18 -31.01
C VAL A 145 -3.91 30.40 -32.44
N TYR A 146 -3.23 29.41 -33.02
CA TYR A 146 -2.71 29.48 -34.40
C TYR A 146 -3.62 28.88 -35.50
N ARG A 147 -4.50 27.93 -35.18
CA ARG A 147 -5.35 27.13 -36.09
C ARG A 147 -6.83 27.50 -36.05
N SER A 148 -7.26 28.39 -35.16
CA SER A 148 -8.47 29.19 -35.43
C SER A 148 -8.41 29.84 -36.82
N MET A 149 -7.21 30.06 -37.36
CA MET A 149 -6.96 30.47 -38.74
C MET A 149 -6.99 29.33 -39.80
N LEU A 150 -7.00 28.02 -39.43
CA LEU A 150 -6.78 26.87 -40.34
C LEU A 150 -7.70 25.63 -40.17
N GLY A 151 -8.53 25.53 -39.12
CA GLY A 151 -9.63 24.54 -39.01
C GLY A 151 -9.27 23.06 -38.74
N LYS A 152 -8.13 22.72 -38.10
CA LYS A 152 -7.73 21.32 -37.80
C LYS A 152 -7.76 20.95 -36.31
N GLN A 153 -8.45 19.85 -35.96
CA GLN A 153 -8.69 19.33 -34.59
C GLN A 153 -7.65 18.27 -34.15
N SER A 154 -7.63 17.93 -32.85
CA SER A 154 -6.83 16.82 -32.28
C SER A 154 -7.60 15.49 -32.27
N ALA A 155 -6.88 14.37 -32.28
CA ALA A 155 -7.46 13.03 -32.33
C ALA A 155 -8.00 12.59 -30.96
N THR A 156 -9.27 12.22 -30.91
CA THR A 156 -9.99 11.84 -29.67
C THR A 156 -10.09 10.33 -29.47
N SER A 157 -9.46 9.54 -30.36
CA SER A 157 -9.52 8.06 -30.35
C SER A 157 -8.72 7.43 -29.21
N ASP A 158 -7.79 8.19 -28.65
CA ASP A 158 -6.82 7.69 -27.67
C ASP A 158 -7.29 7.90 -26.22
N PHE A 159 -8.52 8.40 -26.01
CA PHE A 159 -9.09 8.71 -24.70
C PHE A 159 -10.48 8.10 -24.53
N GLU A 160 -10.80 7.72 -23.28
CA GLU A 160 -12.08 7.12 -22.88
C GLU A 160 -12.66 7.82 -21.65
N GLY A 161 -13.96 7.61 -21.37
CA GLY A 161 -14.64 8.13 -20.18
C GLY A 161 -14.70 9.67 -20.09
N ASP A 162 -14.65 10.20 -18.86
CA ASP A 162 -14.68 11.65 -18.59
C ASP A 162 -13.55 12.41 -19.29
N TRP A 163 -12.43 11.74 -19.54
CA TRP A 163 -11.27 12.31 -20.23
C TRP A 163 -11.55 12.58 -21.71
N LYS A 164 -12.28 11.68 -22.37
CA LYS A 164 -12.75 11.92 -23.73
C LYS A 164 -13.66 13.15 -23.79
N MET A 165 -14.58 13.28 -22.83
CA MET A 165 -15.50 14.42 -22.75
C MET A 165 -14.77 15.76 -22.57
N LEU A 166 -13.68 15.79 -21.78
CA LEU A 166 -12.87 16.99 -21.59
C LEU A 166 -12.17 17.40 -22.89
N VAL A 167 -11.53 16.46 -23.58
CA VAL A 167 -10.85 16.72 -24.87
C VAL A 167 -11.87 17.16 -25.94
N ASP A 168 -13.04 16.52 -26.01
CA ASP A 168 -14.14 16.90 -26.89
C ASP A 168 -14.67 18.30 -26.58
N GLY A 169 -14.77 18.65 -25.29
CA GLY A 169 -15.16 19.98 -24.82
C GLY A 169 -14.16 21.07 -25.22
N VAL A 170 -12.86 20.81 -25.06
CA VAL A 170 -11.80 21.74 -25.49
C VAL A 170 -11.81 21.91 -27.02
N ASN A 171 -11.97 20.82 -27.79
CA ASN A 171 -12.14 20.89 -29.25
C ASN A 171 -13.38 21.72 -29.64
N SER A 172 -14.46 21.61 -28.88
CA SER A 172 -15.69 22.38 -29.12
C SER A 172 -15.48 23.87 -28.87
N LEU A 173 -14.80 24.25 -27.78
CA LEU A 173 -14.41 25.63 -27.49
C LEU A 173 -13.48 26.20 -28.57
N ALA A 174 -12.54 25.39 -29.06
CA ALA A 174 -11.64 25.75 -30.14
C ALA A 174 -12.38 26.09 -31.44
N ASN A 175 -13.41 25.31 -31.80
CA ASN A 175 -14.27 25.59 -32.96
C ASN A 175 -15.08 26.88 -32.79
N LEU A 176 -15.60 27.14 -31.59
CA LEU A 176 -16.33 28.37 -31.27
C LEU A 176 -15.43 29.61 -31.41
N ALA A 177 -14.19 29.54 -30.94
CA ALA A 177 -13.22 30.63 -31.10
C ALA A 177 -12.82 30.86 -32.57
N ALA A 178 -12.74 29.80 -33.38
CA ALA A 178 -12.37 29.88 -34.80
C ALA A 178 -13.46 30.50 -35.70
N THR A 179 -14.73 30.42 -35.32
CA THR A 179 -15.87 30.85 -36.15
C THR A 179 -16.30 32.30 -35.95
N GLY A 180 -15.70 33.02 -34.97
CA GLY A 180 -16.03 34.41 -34.65
C GLY A 180 -17.44 34.60 -34.07
N PRO A 181 -17.76 35.76 -33.44
CA PRO A 181 -19.12 36.02 -32.98
C PRO A 181 -20.07 36.04 -34.19
N ARG A 182 -21.14 35.24 -34.15
CA ARG A 182 -22.22 35.32 -35.14
C ARG A 182 -22.68 36.79 -35.23
N PRO A 183 -22.82 37.38 -36.43
CA PRO A 183 -23.40 38.70 -36.52
C PRO A 183 -24.78 38.66 -35.88
N LEU A 184 -25.01 39.53 -34.89
CA LEU A 184 -26.33 39.80 -34.37
C LEU A 184 -27.15 40.33 -35.55
N ASN A 185 -28.01 39.50 -36.12
CA ASN A 185 -28.98 39.94 -37.11
C ASN A 185 -29.80 41.09 -36.47
N LYS A 186 -29.68 42.28 -37.07
CA LYS A 186 -30.52 43.44 -36.77
C LYS A 186 -31.93 43.23 -37.30
#